data_AF-A0A6V7IQ15-F1
#
_entry.id   AF-A0A6V7IQ15-F1
#
_cell.length_a   1.000
_cell.length_b   1.000
_cell.length_c   1.000
_cell.angle_alpha   90.00
_cell.angle_beta   90.00
_cell.angle_gamma   90.00
#
_symmetry.space_group_name_H-M   'P 1'
#
loop_
_entity.id
_entity.type
_entity.pdbx_description
1 polymer ?
#
loop_
_entity_poly.entity_id
_entity_poly.type
_entity_poly.pdbx_seq_one_letter_code
_entity_poly.pdbx_strand_id
1 'polypeptide(L)'
;VANVHCMVQVVRALVAPSCPAQLVSSCQRIMHACGLLQALCDILMAAGVPADVLTETINAVAEVIRGKSTNQEFLAGVMAPCTPPRAAIVVLLMSMVNEKQPFVLRCAVLYCFQCFLYRNETGQNQLVQTLLPQSNEAPSLTTGQLLCGGLFSPDPLSNWFSAVALSHALIDNNNQKEQLLRVLLATNIGKPPVTLMQQCVMLLQQGNKPQSKLGLLILLC
;
A
#
# COMPACT_ATOMS: atom_id res chain seq x y z
N VAL A 1 4.66 11.34 -24.33
CA VAL A 1 5.28 11.17 -23.00
C VAL A 1 5.43 12.50 -22.27
N ALA A 2 6.24 13.46 -22.78
CA ALA A 2 6.47 14.75 -22.10
C ALA A 2 5.20 15.53 -21.72
N ASN A 3 4.21 15.65 -22.63
CA ASN A 3 2.97 16.36 -22.32
C ASN A 3 2.18 15.71 -21.17
N VAL A 4 2.17 14.37 -21.10
CA VAL A 4 1.47 13.64 -20.03
C VAL A 4 2.15 13.90 -18.69
N HIS A 5 3.48 13.90 -18.64
CA HIS A 5 4.23 14.28 -17.44
C HIS A 5 3.86 15.67 -16.95
N CYS A 6 3.86 16.67 -17.84
CA CYS A 6 3.46 18.03 -17.47
C CYS A 6 2.02 18.09 -16.95
N MET A 7 1.09 17.40 -17.60
CA MET A 7 -0.31 17.35 -17.18
C MET A 7 -0.46 16.74 -15.78
N VAL A 8 0.23 15.61 -15.52
CA VAL A 8 0.23 14.94 -14.22
C VAL A 8 0.82 15.85 -13.13
N GLN A 9 1.89 16.60 -13.43
CA GLN A 9 2.47 17.57 -12.51
C GLN A 9 1.50 18.71 -12.15
N VAL A 10 0.70 19.19 -13.11
CA VAL A 10 -0.33 20.20 -12.82
C VAL A 10 -1.39 19.64 -11.87
N VAL A 11 -1.83 18.40 -12.07
CA VAL A 11 -2.76 17.74 -11.14
C VAL A 11 -2.15 17.68 -9.73
N ARG A 12 -0.91 17.18 -9.62
CA ARG A 12 -0.18 17.06 -8.36
C ARG A 12 -0.01 18.40 -7.64
N ALA A 13 0.30 19.47 -8.37
CA ALA A 13 0.42 20.81 -7.81
C ALA A 13 -0.86 21.31 -7.12
N LEU A 14 -2.05 20.93 -7.62
CA LEU A 14 -3.34 21.32 -7.04
C LEU A 14 -3.70 20.56 -5.76
N VAL A 15 -3.13 19.37 -5.56
CA VAL A 15 -3.41 18.49 -4.40
C VAL A 15 -2.14 18.18 -3.59
N ALA A 16 -1.11 19.00 -3.73
CA ALA A 16 0.16 18.80 -3.05
C ALA A 16 -0.03 18.86 -1.53
N PRO A 17 0.56 17.93 -0.75
CA PRO A 17 0.42 17.91 0.72
C PRO A 17 0.94 19.18 1.42
N SER A 18 1.76 19.99 0.75
CA SER A 18 2.27 21.28 1.24
C SER A 18 1.26 22.43 1.11
N CYS A 19 0.19 22.26 0.34
CA CYS A 19 -0.85 23.27 0.17
C CYS A 19 -1.84 23.30 1.36
N PRO A 20 -2.56 24.42 1.57
CA PRO A 20 -3.60 24.50 2.60
C PRO A 20 -4.64 23.37 2.48
N ALA A 21 -4.90 22.66 3.58
CA ALA A 21 -5.74 21.46 3.58
C ALA A 21 -7.14 21.66 3.00
N GLN A 22 -7.74 22.84 3.19
CA GLN A 22 -9.06 23.18 2.63
C GLN A 22 -9.05 23.28 1.10
N LEU A 23 -7.97 23.83 0.53
CA LEU A 23 -7.80 23.92 -0.92
C LEU A 23 -7.61 22.53 -1.52
N VAL A 24 -6.71 21.73 -0.93
CA VAL A 24 -6.46 20.34 -1.34
C VAL A 24 -7.77 19.54 -1.31
N SER A 25 -8.52 19.58 -0.21
CA SER A 25 -9.78 18.84 -0.09
C SER A 25 -10.83 19.27 -1.12
N SER A 26 -10.87 20.58 -1.46
CA SER A 26 -11.77 21.12 -2.48
C SER A 26 -11.39 20.62 -3.88
N CYS A 27 -10.10 20.65 -4.21
CA CYS A 27 -9.57 20.13 -5.47
C CYS A 27 -9.81 18.62 -5.58
N GLN A 28 -9.47 17.82 -4.56
CA GLN A 28 -9.71 16.38 -4.54
C GLN A 28 -11.19 16.02 -4.79
N ARG A 29 -12.12 16.79 -4.21
CA ARG A 29 -13.57 16.62 -4.45
C ARG A 29 -13.95 16.94 -5.89
N ILE A 30 -13.46 18.05 -6.45
CA ILE A 30 -13.74 18.45 -7.84
C ILE A 30 -13.17 17.41 -8.81
N MET A 31 -11.94 16.95 -8.60
CA MET A 31 -11.29 15.93 -9.42
C MET A 31 -12.06 14.60 -9.44
N HIS A 32 -12.68 14.22 -8.32
CA HIS A 32 -13.59 13.08 -8.30
C HIS A 32 -14.87 13.39 -9.09
N ALA A 33 -15.52 14.52 -8.82
CA ALA A 33 -16.80 14.89 -9.43
C ALA A 33 -16.74 15.04 -10.97
N CYS A 34 -15.62 15.53 -11.51
CA CYS A 34 -15.44 15.68 -12.95
C CYS A 34 -14.86 14.42 -13.65
N GLY A 35 -14.64 13.32 -12.91
CA GLY A 35 -14.13 12.08 -13.47
C GLY A 35 -12.61 12.04 -13.70
N LEU A 36 -11.85 13.04 -13.22
CA LEU A 36 -10.39 13.05 -13.37
C LEU A 36 -9.73 11.89 -12.60
N LEU A 37 -10.20 11.59 -11.39
CA LEU A 37 -9.68 10.45 -10.63
C LEU A 37 -9.91 9.11 -11.38
N GLN A 38 -11.08 8.93 -11.98
CA GLN A 38 -11.38 7.76 -12.82
C GLN A 38 -10.41 7.68 -14.00
N ALA A 39 -10.22 8.78 -14.73
CA ALA A 39 -9.31 8.82 -15.87
C ALA A 39 -7.86 8.47 -15.48
N LEU A 40 -7.39 8.92 -14.31
CA LEU A 40 -6.06 8.54 -13.79
C LEU A 40 -6.00 7.05 -13.45
N CYS A 41 -7.05 6.49 -12.82
CA CYS A 41 -7.14 5.06 -12.53
C CYS A 41 -7.21 4.20 -13.80
N ASP A 42 -7.88 4.67 -14.85
CA ASP A 42 -7.93 3.98 -16.14
C ASP A 42 -6.53 3.87 -16.78
N ILE A 43 -5.71 4.91 -16.65
CA ILE A 43 -4.29 4.86 -17.06
C ILE A 43 -3.52 3.81 -16.25
N LEU A 44 -3.75 3.70 -14.93
CA LEU A 44 -3.09 2.68 -14.11
C LEU A 44 -3.40 1.25 -14.57
N MET A 45 -4.59 1.02 -15.14
CA MET A 45 -5.06 -0.30 -15.58
C MET A 45 -4.81 -0.56 -17.07
N ALA A 46 -4.38 0.44 -17.82
CA ALA A 46 -4.15 0.33 -19.26
C ALA A 46 -2.87 -0.47 -19.57
N ALA A 47 -2.96 -1.31 -20.61
CA ALA A 47 -1.80 -2.02 -21.14
C ALA A 47 -0.90 -1.08 -21.97
N GLY A 48 0.42 -1.26 -21.86
CA GLY A 48 1.40 -0.54 -22.71
C GLY A 48 1.73 0.89 -22.25
N VAL A 49 1.32 1.30 -21.05
CA VAL A 49 1.72 2.59 -20.47
C VAL A 49 3.23 2.57 -20.16
N PRO A 50 4.01 3.57 -20.61
CA PRO A 50 5.43 3.68 -20.27
C PRO A 50 5.65 3.72 -18.75
N ALA A 51 6.71 3.06 -18.27
CA ALA A 51 6.94 2.89 -16.82
C ALA A 51 7.10 4.21 -16.04
N ASP A 52 7.70 5.22 -16.66
CA ASP A 52 7.84 6.57 -16.13
C ASP A 52 6.50 7.29 -16.00
N VAL A 53 5.65 7.19 -17.04
CA VAL A 53 4.28 7.73 -17.03
C VAL A 53 3.43 7.02 -15.98
N LEU A 54 3.54 5.70 -15.88
CA LEU A 54 2.83 4.90 -14.88
C LEU A 54 3.22 5.33 -13.46
N THR A 55 4.52 5.48 -13.21
CA THR A 55 5.05 5.92 -11.91
C THR A 55 4.50 7.28 -11.50
N GLU A 56 4.53 8.27 -12.39
CA GLU A 56 3.98 9.60 -12.09
C GLU A 56 2.45 9.59 -11.92
N THR A 57 1.75 8.75 -12.69
CA THR A 57 0.30 8.57 -12.54
C THR A 57 -0.05 7.98 -11.18
N ILE A 58 0.71 6.99 -10.70
CA ILE A 58 0.54 6.42 -9.34
C ILE A 58 0.72 7.51 -8.28
N ASN A 59 1.75 8.35 -8.41
CA ASN A 59 1.98 9.46 -7.49
C ASN A 59 0.84 10.50 -7.51
N ALA A 60 0.27 10.79 -8.67
CA ALA A 60 -0.87 11.69 -8.77
C ALA A 60 -2.13 11.08 -8.16
N VAL A 61 -2.44 9.81 -8.43
CA VAL A 61 -3.55 9.12 -7.76
C VAL A 61 -3.36 9.15 -6.24
N ALA A 62 -2.15 8.89 -5.75
CA ALA A 62 -1.82 8.96 -4.33
C ALA A 62 -2.22 10.31 -3.70
N GLU A 63 -1.83 11.42 -4.31
CA GLU A 63 -2.13 12.77 -3.80
C GLU A 63 -3.62 13.13 -3.93
N VAL A 64 -4.30 12.67 -4.99
CA VAL A 64 -5.73 12.89 -5.20
C VAL A 64 -6.60 12.13 -4.18
N ILE A 65 -6.15 10.96 -3.69
CA ILE A 65 -6.88 10.19 -2.67
C ILE A 65 -6.50 10.55 -1.24
N ARG A 66 -5.29 11.08 -0.99
CA ARG A 66 -4.71 11.21 0.34
C ARG A 66 -5.64 11.93 1.33
N GLY A 67 -6.14 11.21 2.32
CA GLY A 67 -6.99 11.76 3.39
C GLY A 67 -8.41 12.15 2.95
N LYS A 68 -8.83 11.75 1.74
CA LYS A 68 -10.17 11.98 1.22
C LYS A 68 -10.92 10.65 1.12
N SER A 69 -11.77 10.38 2.11
CA SER A 69 -12.51 9.12 2.25
C SER A 69 -13.21 8.65 0.97
N THR A 70 -13.97 9.52 0.32
CA THR A 70 -14.69 9.20 -0.94
C THR A 70 -13.75 8.75 -2.05
N ASN A 71 -12.56 9.34 -2.15
CA ASN A 71 -11.59 9.04 -3.19
C ASN A 71 -10.79 7.76 -2.84
N GLN A 72 -10.55 7.51 -1.56
CA GLN A 72 -9.94 6.26 -1.07
C GLN A 72 -10.89 5.08 -1.29
N GLU A 73 -12.16 5.22 -0.95
CA GLU A 73 -13.21 4.24 -1.22
C GLU A 73 -13.35 3.94 -2.71
N PHE A 74 -13.32 4.99 -3.55
CA PHE A 74 -13.29 4.82 -4.99
C PHE A 74 -12.11 3.95 -5.44
N LEU A 75 -10.88 4.24 -5.00
CA LEU A 75 -9.71 3.43 -5.37
C LEU A 75 -9.82 1.97 -4.87
N ALA A 76 -10.39 1.75 -3.68
CA ALA A 76 -10.63 0.41 -3.16
C ALA A 76 -11.55 -0.43 -4.06
N GLY A 77 -12.48 0.22 -4.77
CA GLY A 77 -13.40 -0.41 -5.72
C GLY A 77 -12.83 -0.63 -7.13
N VAL A 78 -11.66 -0.08 -7.46
CA VAL A 78 -11.05 -0.25 -8.80
C VAL A 78 -10.53 -1.67 -8.96
N MET A 79 -10.93 -2.33 -10.05
CA MET A 79 -10.51 -3.69 -10.38
C MET A 79 -9.66 -3.69 -11.65
N ALA A 80 -8.49 -4.33 -11.58
CA ALA A 80 -7.64 -4.56 -12.74
C ALA A 80 -8.27 -5.58 -13.69
N PRO A 81 -8.15 -5.38 -15.02
CA PRO A 81 -8.71 -6.25 -16.06
C PRO A 81 -7.90 -7.55 -16.22
N CYS A 82 -7.66 -8.25 -15.13
CA CYS A 82 -7.03 -9.57 -15.09
C CYS A 82 -8.09 -10.67 -15.04
N THR A 83 -7.72 -11.91 -15.36
CA THR A 83 -8.59 -13.08 -15.16
C THR A 83 -7.95 -13.99 -14.10
N PRO A 84 -8.52 -14.11 -12.88
CA PRO A 84 -9.67 -13.37 -12.36
C PRO A 84 -9.36 -11.88 -12.07
N PRO A 85 -10.38 -10.99 -12.03
CA PRO A 85 -10.19 -9.58 -11.67
C PRO A 85 -9.55 -9.44 -10.28
N ARG A 86 -8.63 -8.48 -10.14
CA ARG A 86 -7.94 -8.22 -8.87
C ARG A 86 -8.10 -6.77 -8.48
N ALA A 87 -8.28 -6.49 -7.20
CA ALA A 87 -8.32 -5.12 -6.71
C ALA A 87 -7.03 -4.36 -7.06
N ALA A 88 -7.15 -3.10 -7.45
CA ALA A 88 -6.02 -2.25 -7.83
C ALA A 88 -4.95 -2.22 -6.74
N ILE A 89 -5.37 -2.11 -5.47
CA ILE A 89 -4.47 -2.12 -4.30
C ILE A 89 -3.65 -3.42 -4.23
N VAL A 90 -4.24 -4.57 -4.55
CA VAL A 90 -3.53 -5.86 -4.57
C VAL A 90 -2.48 -5.86 -5.69
N VAL A 91 -2.83 -5.41 -6.89
CA VAL A 91 -1.90 -5.34 -8.04
C VAL A 91 -0.74 -4.36 -7.78
N LEU A 92 -1.05 -3.22 -7.14
CA LEU A 92 -0.05 -2.27 -6.68
C LEU A 92 0.90 -2.97 -5.70
N LEU A 93 0.41 -3.57 -4.61
CA LEU A 93 1.26 -4.26 -3.63
C LEU A 93 2.09 -5.41 -4.24
N MET A 94 1.54 -6.17 -5.20
CA MET A 94 2.31 -7.16 -5.96
C MET A 94 3.52 -6.54 -6.66
N SER A 95 3.37 -5.33 -7.19
CA SER A 95 4.46 -4.58 -7.82
C SER A 95 5.45 -4.04 -6.78
N MET A 96 4.97 -3.63 -5.60
CA MET A 96 5.81 -3.17 -4.50
C MET A 96 6.76 -4.23 -3.97
N VAL A 97 6.32 -5.49 -3.86
CA VAL A 97 7.12 -6.59 -3.29
C VAL A 97 7.90 -7.38 -4.35
N ASN A 98 7.77 -7.02 -5.62
CA ASN A 98 8.48 -7.67 -6.71
C ASN A 98 9.86 -7.04 -6.92
N GLU A 99 10.91 -7.80 -6.62
CA GLU A 99 12.32 -7.41 -6.77
C GLU A 99 12.72 -7.03 -8.20
N LYS A 100 11.99 -7.52 -9.20
CA LYS A 100 12.25 -7.21 -10.62
C LYS A 100 11.72 -5.84 -11.04
N GLN A 101 10.87 -5.21 -10.22
CA GLN A 101 10.32 -3.90 -10.56
C GLN A 101 11.32 -2.78 -10.28
N PRO A 102 11.33 -1.72 -11.09
CA PRO A 102 12.18 -0.55 -10.86
C PRO A 102 11.95 0.04 -9.47
N PHE A 103 13.03 0.45 -8.80
CA PHE A 103 12.96 1.02 -7.45
C PHE A 103 11.97 2.19 -7.35
N VAL A 104 11.97 3.11 -8.33
CA VAL A 104 11.09 4.28 -8.34
C VAL A 104 9.61 3.88 -8.41
N LEU A 105 9.28 2.82 -9.16
CA LEU A 105 7.92 2.28 -9.22
C LEU A 105 7.51 1.70 -7.87
N ARG A 106 8.39 0.93 -7.22
CA ARG A 106 8.14 0.37 -5.88
C ARG A 106 7.88 1.49 -4.85
N CYS A 107 8.62 2.60 -4.94
CA CYS A 107 8.41 3.79 -4.11
C CYS A 107 7.06 4.48 -4.38
N ALA A 108 6.71 4.70 -5.65
CA ALA A 108 5.43 5.31 -6.01
C ALA A 108 4.25 4.47 -5.50
N VAL A 109 4.35 3.15 -5.61
CA VAL A 109 3.36 2.23 -5.06
C VAL A 109 3.25 2.35 -3.54
N LEU A 110 4.37 2.33 -2.81
CA LEU A 110 4.35 2.52 -1.36
C LEU A 110 3.65 3.83 -1.01
N TYR A 111 4.01 4.93 -1.68
CA TYR A 111 3.42 6.24 -1.45
C TYR A 111 1.91 6.25 -1.70
N CYS A 112 1.44 5.61 -2.77
CA CYS A 112 0.02 5.43 -3.03
C CYS A 112 -0.68 4.64 -1.93
N PHE A 113 -0.09 3.54 -1.45
CA PHE A 113 -0.64 2.75 -0.37
C PHE A 113 -0.68 3.51 0.96
N GLN A 114 0.34 4.30 1.27
CA GLN A 114 0.37 5.20 2.43
C GLN A 114 -0.75 6.25 2.34
N CYS A 115 -0.96 6.84 1.17
CA CYS A 115 -2.03 7.81 0.95
C CYS A 115 -3.43 7.18 1.01
N PHE A 116 -3.56 5.93 0.57
CA PHE A 116 -4.78 5.14 0.69
C PHE A 116 -5.18 4.90 2.16
N LEU A 117 -4.19 4.66 3.04
CA LEU A 117 -4.42 4.45 4.48
C LEU A 117 -4.44 5.74 5.31
N TYR A 118 -3.93 6.85 4.79
CA TYR A 118 -3.84 8.10 5.53
C TYR A 118 -5.22 8.61 5.99
N ARG A 119 -5.44 8.65 7.31
CA ARG A 119 -6.72 9.01 7.95
C ARG A 119 -7.91 8.15 7.49
N ASN A 120 -7.66 6.90 7.15
CA ASN A 120 -8.66 5.95 6.65
C ASN A 120 -8.76 4.73 7.58
N GLU A 121 -9.43 4.89 8.72
CA GLU A 121 -9.60 3.82 9.71
C GLU A 121 -10.28 2.58 9.13
N THR A 122 -11.22 2.76 8.21
CA THR A 122 -11.89 1.66 7.50
C THR A 122 -10.89 0.84 6.68
N GLY A 123 -10.04 1.49 5.90
CA GLY A 123 -8.99 0.84 5.10
C GLY A 123 -7.93 0.16 5.98
N GLN A 124 -7.53 0.81 7.08
CA GLN A 124 -6.61 0.23 8.07
C GLN A 124 -7.20 -1.05 8.68
N ASN A 125 -8.46 -1.01 9.10
CA ASN A 125 -9.16 -2.19 9.62
C ASN A 125 -9.26 -3.30 8.57
N GLN A 126 -9.69 -2.98 7.35
CA GLN A 126 -9.78 -3.95 6.26
C GLN A 126 -8.44 -4.65 6.01
N LEU A 127 -7.32 -3.92 6.05
CA LEU A 127 -6.00 -4.51 5.90
C LEU A 127 -5.68 -5.50 7.04
N VAL A 128 -5.81 -5.08 8.30
CA VAL A 128 -5.46 -5.93 9.44
C VAL A 128 -6.35 -7.16 9.54
N GLN A 129 -7.62 -7.06 9.16
CA GLN A 129 -8.52 -8.22 9.07
C GLN A 129 -8.02 -9.28 8.09
N THR A 130 -7.25 -8.92 7.05
CA THR A 130 -6.66 -9.91 6.13
C THR A 130 -5.46 -10.67 6.72
N LEU A 131 -4.92 -10.22 7.85
CA LEU A 131 -3.81 -10.85 8.58
C LEU A 131 -4.31 -11.74 9.73
N LEU A 132 -5.53 -11.50 10.21
CA LEU A 132 -6.13 -12.29 11.28
C LEU A 132 -6.54 -13.68 10.77
N PRO A 133 -6.54 -14.70 11.64
CA PRO A 133 -7.03 -16.02 11.29
C PRO A 133 -8.48 -15.94 10.78
N GLN A 134 -8.71 -16.25 9.51
CA GLN A 134 -10.05 -16.32 8.93
C GLN A 134 -10.49 -17.79 8.86
N SER A 135 -11.75 -18.06 9.24
CA SER A 135 -12.34 -19.40 9.22
C SER A 135 -12.64 -19.94 7.81
N ASN A 136 -12.54 -19.09 6.78
CA ASN A 136 -12.73 -19.48 5.39
C ASN A 136 -11.43 -19.30 4.60
N GLU A 137 -11.07 -20.31 3.82
CA GLU A 137 -10.06 -20.20 2.77
C GLU A 137 -10.56 -19.22 1.70
N ALA A 138 -10.13 -17.96 1.76
CA ALA A 138 -10.33 -17.05 0.66
C ALA A 138 -9.43 -17.51 -0.51
N PRO A 139 -9.97 -17.89 -1.67
CA PRO A 139 -9.17 -18.42 -2.79
C PRO A 139 -8.29 -17.36 -3.48
N SER A 140 -8.33 -16.10 -3.00
CA SER A 140 -7.64 -14.97 -3.59
C SER A 140 -6.55 -14.43 -2.68
N LEU A 141 -5.39 -14.13 -3.27
CA LEU A 141 -4.26 -13.47 -2.64
C LEU A 141 -4.67 -12.16 -1.95
N THR A 142 -4.44 -12.05 -0.65
CA THR A 142 -4.80 -10.87 0.15
C THR A 142 -3.65 -9.87 0.27
N THR A 143 -3.98 -8.64 0.64
CA THR A 143 -3.00 -7.58 0.94
C THR A 143 -2.11 -7.99 2.12
N GLY A 144 -2.69 -8.58 3.17
CA GLY A 144 -1.94 -9.12 4.31
C GLY A 144 -0.94 -10.20 3.92
N GLN A 145 -1.33 -11.15 3.07
CA GLN A 145 -0.43 -12.20 2.57
C GLN A 145 0.75 -11.59 1.77
N LEU A 146 0.50 -10.58 0.93
CA LEU A 146 1.55 -9.88 0.20
C LEU A 146 2.53 -9.16 1.12
N LEU A 147 2.03 -8.45 2.13
CA LEU A 147 2.86 -7.74 3.09
C LEU A 147 3.66 -8.70 3.97
N CYS A 148 3.08 -9.81 4.45
CA CYS A 148 3.82 -10.86 5.15
C CYS A 148 4.89 -11.50 4.25
N GLY A 149 4.55 -11.78 2.99
CA GLY A 149 5.51 -12.32 2.03
C GLY A 149 6.70 -11.40 1.81
N GLY A 150 6.47 -10.08 1.67
CA GLY A 150 7.54 -9.10 1.54
C GLY A 150 8.33 -8.88 2.85
N LEU A 151 7.66 -8.90 4.01
CA LEU A 151 8.28 -8.74 5.33
C LEU A 151 9.29 -9.84 5.65
N PHE A 152 9.03 -11.06 5.18
CA PHE A 152 9.87 -12.24 5.41
C PHE A 152 10.67 -12.67 4.18
N SER A 153 10.66 -11.88 3.11
CA SER A 153 11.41 -12.17 1.89
C SER A 153 12.93 -12.04 2.11
N PRO A 154 13.75 -12.67 1.26
CA PRO A 154 15.20 -12.46 1.29
C PRO A 154 15.64 -11.06 0.81
N ASP A 155 14.78 -10.30 0.11
CA ASP A 155 15.08 -8.92 -0.32
C ASP A 155 14.89 -7.90 0.80
N PRO A 156 15.97 -7.18 1.19
CA PRO A 156 15.89 -6.13 2.19
C PRO A 156 14.96 -4.98 1.82
N LEU A 157 14.80 -4.66 0.53
CA LEU A 157 13.88 -3.62 0.08
C LEU A 157 12.43 -4.05 0.33
N SER A 158 12.05 -5.26 -0.08
CA SER A 158 10.74 -5.85 0.22
C SER A 158 10.44 -5.87 1.72
N ASN A 159 11.42 -6.18 2.56
CA ASN A 159 11.24 -6.13 4.02
C ASN A 159 10.89 -4.72 4.48
N TRP A 160 11.67 -3.72 4.05
CA TRP A 160 11.47 -2.33 4.42
C TRP A 160 10.12 -1.79 3.91
N PHE A 161 9.80 -2.01 2.63
CA PHE A 161 8.53 -1.60 2.05
C PHE A 161 7.33 -2.19 2.80
N SER A 162 7.39 -3.48 3.12
CA SER A 162 6.28 -4.17 3.80
C SER A 162 6.13 -3.71 5.25
N ALA A 163 7.25 -3.50 5.95
CA ALA A 163 7.22 -3.02 7.33
C ALA A 163 6.66 -1.59 7.41
N VAL A 164 7.06 -0.70 6.49
CA VAL A 164 6.52 0.67 6.41
C VAL A 164 5.04 0.66 5.98
N ALA A 165 4.66 -0.18 5.02
CA ALA A 165 3.26 -0.32 4.63
C ALA A 165 2.38 -0.79 5.79
N LEU A 166 2.86 -1.76 6.59
CA LEU A 166 2.17 -2.22 7.79
C LEU A 166 2.13 -1.14 8.88
N SER A 167 3.18 -0.33 9.09
CA SER A 167 3.15 0.72 10.10
C SER A 167 2.07 1.76 9.81
N HIS A 168 1.85 2.10 8.53
CA HIS A 168 0.76 2.99 8.11
C HIS A 168 -0.65 2.45 8.38
N ALA A 169 -0.79 1.15 8.58
CA ALA A 169 -2.04 0.53 9.04
C ALA A 169 -2.34 0.82 10.53
N LEU A 170 -1.32 1.21 11.29
CA LEU A 170 -1.35 1.36 12.74
C LEU A 170 -1.26 2.81 13.21
N ILE A 171 -0.80 3.72 12.35
CA ILE A 171 -0.69 5.16 12.66
C ILE A 171 -2.06 5.68 13.10
N ASP A 172 -2.07 6.32 14.27
CA ASP A 172 -3.25 6.90 14.93
C ASP A 172 -4.42 5.91 15.15
N ASN A 173 -4.15 4.59 15.19
CA ASN A 173 -5.19 3.57 15.34
C ASN A 173 -4.85 2.50 16.39
N ASN A 174 -5.22 2.77 17.65
CA ASN A 174 -4.92 1.87 18.78
C ASN A 174 -5.63 0.52 18.67
N ASN A 175 -6.87 0.49 18.16
CA ASN A 175 -7.59 -0.76 17.94
C ASN A 175 -6.81 -1.68 17.00
N GLN A 176 -6.30 -1.15 15.88
CA GLN A 176 -5.52 -1.97 14.94
C GLN A 176 -4.18 -2.42 15.49
N LYS A 177 -3.54 -1.64 16.37
CA LYS A 177 -2.35 -2.10 17.12
C LYS A 177 -2.68 -3.33 17.96
N GLU A 178 -3.79 -3.30 18.70
CA GLU A 178 -4.24 -4.45 19.50
C GLU A 178 -4.62 -5.65 18.64
N GLN A 179 -5.32 -5.43 17.52
CA GLN A 179 -5.66 -6.50 16.59
C GLN A 179 -4.41 -7.16 15.98
N LEU A 180 -3.39 -6.37 15.60
CA LEU A 180 -2.18 -6.90 14.99
C LEU A 180 -1.40 -7.83 15.94
N LEU A 181 -1.48 -7.63 17.26
CA LEU A 181 -0.86 -8.52 18.25
C LEU A 181 -1.45 -9.94 18.23
N ARG A 182 -2.66 -10.12 17.68
CA ARG A 182 -3.35 -11.40 17.56
C ARG A 182 -2.97 -12.17 16.29
N VAL A 183 -2.18 -11.58 15.40
CA VAL A 183 -1.74 -12.24 14.15
C VAL A 183 -0.77 -13.37 14.48
N LEU A 184 -1.13 -14.58 14.05
CA LEU A 184 -0.35 -15.80 14.22
C LEU A 184 0.22 -16.25 12.87
N LEU A 185 1.50 -16.60 12.87
CA LEU A 185 2.21 -17.11 11.70
C LEU A 185 2.37 -18.62 11.82
N ALA A 186 2.07 -19.33 10.75
CA ALA A 186 2.34 -20.75 10.65
C ALA A 186 3.87 -21.00 10.64
N THR A 187 4.31 -21.95 11.45
CA THR A 187 5.71 -22.39 11.52
C THR A 187 5.88 -23.78 10.90
N ASN A 188 7.12 -24.27 10.83
CA ASN A 188 7.41 -25.64 10.41
C ASN A 188 6.54 -26.66 11.18
N ILE A 189 6.20 -27.76 10.51
CA ILE A 189 5.39 -28.85 11.05
C ILE A 189 5.94 -29.27 12.43
N GLY A 190 5.06 -29.28 13.44
CA GLY A 190 5.39 -29.67 14.82
C GLY A 190 5.86 -28.54 15.73
N LYS A 191 6.01 -27.30 15.23
CA LYS A 191 6.26 -26.12 16.08
C LYS A 191 4.97 -25.34 16.34
N PRO A 192 4.79 -24.75 17.53
CA PRO A 192 3.66 -23.88 17.80
C PRO A 192 3.73 -22.61 16.95
N PRO A 193 2.59 -22.03 16.55
CA PRO A 193 2.56 -20.77 15.83
C PRO A 193 3.21 -19.66 16.66
N VAL A 194 3.87 -18.73 15.97
CA VAL A 194 4.49 -17.55 16.59
C VAL A 194 3.71 -16.29 16.22
N THR A 195 3.69 -15.30 17.10
CA THR A 195 3.05 -14.02 16.78
C THR A 195 3.86 -13.25 15.74
N LEU A 196 3.20 -12.39 14.97
CA LEU A 196 3.88 -11.47 14.05
C LEU A 196 4.95 -10.63 14.76
N MET A 197 4.61 -10.11 15.96
CA MET A 197 5.53 -9.31 16.76
C MET A 197 6.77 -10.13 17.18
N GLN A 198 6.58 -11.36 17.66
CA GLN A 198 7.68 -12.24 18.04
C GLN A 198 8.59 -12.53 16.84
N GLN A 199 8.01 -12.81 15.68
CA GLN A 199 8.78 -13.04 14.45
C GLN A 199 9.59 -11.81 14.03
N CYS A 200 9.03 -10.60 14.11
CA CYS A 200 9.75 -9.35 13.85
C CYS A 200 10.95 -9.18 14.80
N VAL A 201 10.79 -9.45 16.10
CA VAL A 201 11.88 -9.39 17.08
C VAL A 201 12.96 -10.43 16.78
N MET A 202 12.58 -11.65 16.41
CA MET A 202 13.54 -12.68 16.00
C MET A 202 14.36 -12.26 14.77
N LEU A 203 13.73 -11.63 13.78
CA LEU A 203 14.42 -11.13 12.59
C LEU A 203 15.40 -9.99 12.91
N LEU A 204 15.17 -9.18 13.95
CA LEU A 204 16.12 -8.17 14.40
C LEU A 204 17.40 -8.78 15.00
N GLN A 205 17.25 -9.89 15.72
CA GLN A 205 18.36 -10.60 16.35
C GLN A 205 19.23 -11.38 15.34
N GLN A 206 18.65 -11.76 14.19
CA GLN A 206 19.36 -12.46 13.12
C GLN A 206 20.35 -11.54 12.37
N GLY A 207 21.23 -12.14 11.57
CA GLY A 207 22.21 -11.46 10.72
C GLY A 207 21.63 -10.72 9.50
N ASN A 208 20.43 -10.15 9.64
CA ASN A 208 19.75 -9.42 8.56
C ASN A 208 20.44 -8.10 8.21
N LYS A 209 20.24 -7.64 6.97
CA LYS A 209 20.79 -6.36 6.50
C LYS A 209 20.24 -5.19 7.33
N PRO A 210 21.02 -4.12 7.54
CA PRO A 210 20.57 -2.95 8.31
C PRO A 210 19.24 -2.36 7.83
N GLN A 211 18.99 -2.37 6.52
CA GLN A 211 17.76 -1.89 5.91
C GLN A 211 16.52 -2.66 6.37
N SER A 212 16.58 -4.00 6.38
CA SER A 212 15.49 -4.84 6.90
C SER A 212 15.24 -4.54 8.37
N LYS A 213 16.31 -4.42 9.17
CA LYS A 213 16.20 -4.12 10.60
C LYS A 213 15.58 -2.75 10.86
N LEU A 214 15.95 -1.73 10.07
CA LEU A 214 15.34 -0.40 10.15
C LEU A 214 13.84 -0.46 9.86
N GLY A 215 13.42 -1.18 8.82
CA GLY A 215 12.00 -1.38 8.52
C GLY A 215 11.25 -2.02 9.69
N LEU A 216 11.78 -3.10 10.26
CA LEU A 216 11.19 -3.78 11.42
C LEU A 216 11.10 -2.86 12.64
N LEU A 217 12.11 -2.03 12.90
CA LEU A 217 12.06 -1.04 13.99
C LEU A 217 10.98 0.04 13.75
N ILE A 218 10.82 0.51 12.52
CA ILE A 218 9.74 1.45 12.16
C ILE A 218 8.35 0.85 12.42
N LEU A 219 8.19 -0.47 12.22
CA LEU A 219 6.92 -1.16 12.50
C LEU A 219 6.68 -1.36 14.00
N LEU A 220 7.73 -1.58 14.78
CA LEU A 220 7.64 -1.88 16.22
C LEU A 220 7.55 -0.64 17.11
N CYS A 221 8.02 0.52 16.65
CA CYS A 221 7.97 1.81 17.35
C CYS A 221 6.72 2.60 16.98
#